data_AF-A0A179I5U4-F1
#
_entry.id   AF-A0A179I5U4-F1
#
_cell.length_a   1.000
_cell.length_b   1.000
_cell.length_c   1.000
_cell.angle_alpha   90.00
_cell.angle_beta   90.00
_cell.angle_gamma   90.00
#
_symmetry.space_group_name_H-M   'P 1'
#
loop_
_entity.id
_entity.type
_entity.pdbx_description
1 polymer ?
#
loop_
_entity_poly.entity_id
_entity_poly.type
_entity_poly.pdbx_seq_one_letter_code
_entity_poly.pdbx_strand_id
1 'polypeptide(L)'
;MYAARQRACQAARQLPRSTRTYASDAHHRPAVPVNESFGVRQTKFTILELKRLLLLRSIVAVTTFFAGVAVFSLRPAEGEESAISSMINKYRSRAEDWAEINALHTKAAEQAGFDRNLFENASNKHRYVNVSYPEYASPNPNLGRLVNLDHVVEHYKSEHLKDEERKAKKLAEQN
;
A
#
# COMPACT_ATOMS: atom_id res chain seq x y z
N MET A 1 -5.60 -14.21 1.55
CA MET A 1 -6.00 -12.84 1.15
C MET A 1 -5.13 -11.74 1.78
N TYR A 2 -4.80 -11.78 3.08
CA TYR A 2 -4.02 -10.72 3.76
C TYR A 2 -2.55 -10.58 3.29
N ALA A 3 -1.85 -11.69 3.05
CA ALA A 3 -0.45 -11.65 2.61
C ALA A 3 -0.25 -11.01 1.23
N ALA A 4 -1.19 -11.19 0.30
CA ALA A 4 -1.14 -10.55 -1.02
C ALA A 4 -1.31 -9.02 -0.92
N ARG A 5 -2.17 -8.56 -0.01
CA ARG A 5 -2.39 -7.13 0.26
C ARG A 5 -1.18 -6.46 0.90
N GLN A 6 -0.50 -7.15 1.81
CA GLN A 6 0.74 -6.65 2.42
C GLN A 6 1.87 -6.51 1.38
N ARG A 7 2.02 -7.47 0.47
CA ARG A 7 3.03 -7.42 -0.61
C ARG A 7 2.75 -6.31 -1.63
N ALA A 8 1.49 -6.08 -1.99
CA ALA A 8 1.11 -4.97 -2.87
C ALA A 8 1.44 -3.59 -2.27
N CYS A 9 1.21 -3.41 -0.96
CA CYS A 9 1.54 -2.17 -0.25
C CYS A 9 3.05 -1.91 -0.17
N GLN A 10 3.86 -2.96 -0.05
CA GLN A 10 5.33 -2.85 -0.03
C GLN A 10 5.90 -2.54 -1.43
N ALA A 11 5.35 -3.14 -2.49
CA ALA A 11 5.74 -2.85 -3.87
C ALA A 11 5.39 -1.41 -4.28
N ALA A 12 4.24 -0.89 -3.86
CA ALA A 12 3.82 0.50 -4.13
C ALA A 12 4.76 1.55 -3.48
N ARG A 13 5.47 1.21 -2.40
CA ARG A 13 6.43 2.10 -1.72
C ARG A 13 7.79 2.18 -2.43
N GLN A 14 8.08 1.25 -3.34
CA GLN A 14 9.35 1.21 -4.08
C GLN A 14 9.25 1.87 -5.47
N LEU A 15 8.07 2.32 -5.89
CA LEU A 15 7.93 3.06 -7.14
C LEU A 15 8.49 4.48 -6.99
N PRO A 16 9.34 4.93 -7.92
CA PRO A 16 9.89 6.28 -7.88
C PRO A 16 8.75 7.30 -7.91
N ARG A 17 8.67 8.15 -6.88
CA ARG A 17 7.76 9.31 -6.88
C ARG A 17 8.16 10.21 -8.06
N SER A 18 7.31 10.28 -9.07
CA SER A 18 7.36 11.32 -10.08
C SER A 18 7.29 12.68 -9.37
N THR A 19 8.44 13.35 -9.25
CA THR A 19 8.48 14.77 -8.93
C THR A 19 7.90 15.51 -10.12
N ARG A 20 6.62 15.90 -10.02
CA ARG A 20 6.00 16.81 -10.98
C ARG A 20 6.71 18.16 -10.89
N THR A 21 7.66 18.41 -11.77
CA THR A 21 8.13 19.77 -12.05
C THR A 21 7.06 20.44 -12.91
N TYR A 22 6.21 21.22 -12.26
CA TYR A 22 5.31 22.17 -12.92
C TYR A 22 6.18 23.30 -13.49
N ALA A 23 6.71 23.11 -14.70
CA ALA A 23 7.44 24.15 -15.44
C ALA A 23 6.59 24.54 -16.65
N SER A 24 5.54 25.30 -16.39
CA SER A 24 4.81 26.08 -17.37
C SER A 24 5.45 27.47 -17.47
N ASP A 25 6.66 27.57 -18.04
CA ASP A 25 7.16 28.85 -18.53
C ASP A 25 8.38 28.66 -19.46
N ALA A 26 8.16 28.84 -20.77
CA ALA A 26 9.18 29.20 -21.77
C ALA A 26 8.51 29.36 -23.14
N HIS A 27 7.66 30.38 -23.26
CA HIS A 27 7.19 30.88 -24.54
C HIS A 27 8.31 31.69 -25.24
N HIS A 28 8.45 31.47 -26.55
CA HIS A 28 9.13 32.30 -27.56
C HIS A 28 10.68 32.36 -27.56
N ARG A 29 11.29 31.49 -28.38
CA ARG A 29 12.46 31.90 -29.18
C ARG A 29 11.97 32.22 -30.60
N PRO A 30 12.25 33.40 -31.17
CA PRO A 30 12.03 33.63 -32.59
C PRO A 30 12.96 32.69 -33.36
N ALA A 31 12.36 31.85 -34.20
CA ALA A 31 13.10 31.02 -35.12
C ALA A 31 13.95 31.92 -36.02
N VAL A 32 15.27 31.79 -35.92
CA VAL A 32 16.20 32.25 -36.94
C VAL A 32 15.73 31.62 -38.27
N PRO A 33 15.60 32.38 -39.37
CA PRO A 33 15.31 31.77 -40.66
C PRO A 33 16.56 31.00 -41.09
N VAL A 34 16.64 29.76 -40.65
CA VAL A 34 17.54 28.78 -41.22
C VAL A 34 17.04 28.58 -42.65
N ASN A 35 17.81 29.14 -43.58
CA ASN A 35 17.80 28.79 -44.99
C ASN A 35 18.36 27.38 -45.15
N GLU A 36 17.64 26.40 -44.61
CA GLU A 36 17.76 25.04 -45.09
C GLU A 36 17.43 25.13 -46.58
N SER A 37 18.47 24.97 -47.39
CA SER A 37 18.28 24.70 -48.80
C SER A 37 17.36 23.50 -48.84
N PHE A 38 16.08 23.75 -49.14
CA PHE A 38 15.18 22.72 -49.60
C PHE A 38 16.01 21.95 -50.59
N GLY A 39 16.30 20.70 -50.24
CA GLY A 39 17.11 19.84 -51.06
C GLY A 39 16.37 19.71 -52.38
N VAL A 40 16.67 20.62 -53.31
CA VAL A 40 16.64 20.41 -54.75
C VAL A 40 17.76 19.41 -54.99
N ARG A 41 17.62 18.23 -54.38
CA ARG A 41 18.22 17.01 -54.83
C ARG A 41 17.46 16.77 -56.12
N GLN A 42 18.01 17.36 -57.19
CA GLN A 42 17.56 17.19 -58.56
C GLN A 42 17.36 15.69 -58.78
N THR A 43 16.14 15.23 -58.59
CA THR A 43 15.72 13.89 -58.95
C THR A 43 15.72 13.89 -60.46
N LYS A 44 16.80 13.37 -61.05
CA LYS A 44 16.67 12.65 -62.31
C LYS A 44 15.64 11.55 -62.05
N PHE A 45 14.36 11.89 -62.25
CA PHE A 45 13.25 10.96 -62.22
C PHE A 45 13.44 10.06 -63.44
N THR A 46 14.16 8.96 -63.25
CA THR A 46 14.26 7.94 -64.27
C THR A 46 12.86 7.35 -64.47
N ILE A 47 12.57 6.90 -65.69
CA ILE A 47 11.31 6.25 -66.05
C ILE A 47 11.00 5.06 -65.11
N LEU A 48 12.03 4.48 -64.50
CA LEU A 48 11.93 3.41 -63.51
C LEU A 48 11.29 3.85 -62.19
N GLU A 49 11.63 5.03 -61.65
CA GLU A 49 11.05 5.56 -60.42
C GLU A 49 9.60 6.03 -60.61
N LEU A 50 9.28 6.58 -61.79
CA LEU A 50 7.89 6.91 -62.17
C LEU A 50 7.02 5.64 -62.27
N LYS A 51 7.55 4.56 -62.85
CA LYS A 51 6.86 3.26 -62.88
C LYS A 51 6.66 2.67 -61.48
N ARG A 52 7.65 2.80 -60.60
CA ARG A 52 7.55 2.33 -59.21
C ARG A 52 6.49 3.09 -58.41
N LEU A 53 6.40 4.40 -58.59
CA LEU A 53 5.35 5.22 -57.96
C LEU A 53 3.96 4.92 -58.53
N LEU A 54 3.83 4.69 -59.83
CA LEU A 54 2.56 4.30 -60.45
C LEU A 54 2.07 2.93 -59.94
N LEU A 55 2.97 1.95 -59.80
CA LEU A 55 2.66 0.63 -59.24
C LEU A 55 2.30 0.70 -57.75
N LEU A 56 3.01 1.50 -56.96
CA LEU A 56 2.69 1.66 -55.53
C LEU A 56 1.31 2.29 -55.35
N ARG A 57 0.95 3.28 -56.18
CA ARG A 57 -0.36 3.93 -56.12
C ARG A 57 -1.49 3.01 -56.56
N SER A 58 -1.29 2.16 -57.57
CA SER A 58 -2.30 1.18 -57.97
C SER A 58 -2.50 0.11 -56.91
N ILE A 59 -1.43 -0.38 -56.27
CA ILE A 59 -1.53 -1.34 -55.17
C ILE A 59 -2.32 -0.72 -54.01
N VAL A 60 -2.02 0.52 -53.61
CA VAL A 60 -2.77 1.22 -52.55
C VAL A 60 -4.24 1.43 -52.92
N ALA A 61 -4.54 1.76 -54.18
CA ALA A 61 -5.92 1.93 -54.63
C ALA A 61 -6.69 0.59 -54.64
N VAL A 62 -6.04 -0.48 -55.08
CA VAL A 62 -6.64 -1.82 -55.12
C VAL A 62 -6.86 -2.37 -53.71
N THR A 63 -5.88 -2.22 -52.81
CA THR A 63 -6.01 -2.67 -51.43
C THR A 63 -7.07 -1.89 -50.67
N THR A 64 -7.16 -0.56 -50.85
CA THR A 64 -8.22 0.25 -50.22
C THR A 64 -9.60 -0.09 -50.76
N PHE A 65 -9.73 -0.37 -52.07
CA PHE A 65 -10.99 -0.81 -52.66
C PHE A 65 -11.47 -2.15 -52.10
N PHE A 66 -10.61 -3.17 -52.10
CA PHE A 66 -10.96 -4.49 -51.55
C PHE A 66 -11.18 -4.47 -50.04
N ALA A 67 -10.41 -3.69 -49.29
CA ALA A 67 -10.65 -3.48 -47.86
C ALA A 67 -12.00 -2.80 -47.62
N GLY A 68 -12.37 -1.79 -48.41
CA GLY A 68 -13.67 -1.13 -48.33
C GLY A 68 -14.83 -2.09 -48.61
N VAL A 69 -14.71 -2.94 -49.63
CA VAL A 69 -15.70 -3.98 -49.95
C VAL A 69 -15.82 -5.00 -48.82
N ALA A 70 -14.68 -5.46 -48.26
CA ALA A 70 -14.68 -6.40 -47.14
C ALA A 70 -15.36 -5.81 -45.89
N VAL A 71 -15.08 -4.55 -45.56
CA VAL A 71 -15.75 -3.85 -44.45
C VAL A 71 -17.25 -3.68 -44.73
N PHE A 72 -17.65 -3.41 -45.98
CA PHE A 72 -19.05 -3.31 -46.36
C PHE A 72 -19.79 -4.66 -46.27
N SER A 73 -19.13 -5.77 -46.60
CA SER A 73 -19.71 -7.12 -46.46
C SER A 73 -19.91 -7.56 -45.01
N LEU A 74 -19.21 -6.94 -44.06
CA LEU A 74 -19.34 -7.21 -42.63
C LEU A 74 -20.41 -6.33 -41.96
N ARG A 75 -21.27 -5.65 -42.73
CA ARG A 75 -22.38 -4.88 -42.18
C ARG A 75 -23.38 -5.83 -41.50
N PRO A 76 -23.67 -5.64 -40.19
CA PRO A 76 -24.72 -6.39 -39.52
C PRO A 76 -26.10 -6.00 -40.10
N ALA A 77 -27.06 -6.92 -40.02
CA ALA A 77 -28.46 -6.63 -40.37
C ALA A 77 -29.06 -5.59 -39.41
N GLU A 78 -30.08 -4.85 -39.87
CA GLU A 78 -30.72 -3.81 -39.07
C GLU A 78 -31.28 -4.41 -37.77
N GLY A 79 -30.68 -4.06 -36.63
CA GLY A 79 -31.13 -4.45 -35.29
C GLY A 79 -30.17 -5.32 -34.48
N GLU A 80 -29.10 -5.87 -35.07
CA GLU A 80 -28.09 -6.65 -34.33
C GLU A 80 -26.86 -5.82 -33.99
N GLU A 81 -26.46 -5.77 -32.71
CA GLU A 81 -25.16 -5.22 -32.33
C GLU A 81 -24.05 -6.10 -32.91
N SER A 82 -23.28 -5.56 -33.87
CA SER A 82 -22.11 -6.25 -34.43
C SER A 82 -21.21 -6.79 -33.30
N ALA A 83 -20.72 -8.03 -33.44
CA ALA A 83 -19.79 -8.63 -32.48
C ALA A 83 -18.56 -7.74 -32.19
N ILE A 84 -18.14 -6.94 -33.17
CA ILE A 84 -17.07 -5.95 -33.01
C ILE A 84 -17.54 -4.77 -32.16
N SER A 85 -18.77 -4.28 -32.37
CA SER A 85 -19.35 -3.21 -31.57
C SER A 85 -19.54 -3.63 -30.11
N SER A 86 -20.03 -4.84 -29.86
CA SER A 86 -20.17 -5.37 -28.49
C SER A 86 -18.81 -5.58 -27.82
N MET A 87 -17.78 -5.98 -28.57
CA MET A 87 -16.40 -6.04 -28.06
C MET A 87 -15.85 -4.65 -27.72
N ILE A 88 -16.06 -3.65 -28.58
CA ILE A 88 -15.66 -2.26 -28.32
C ILE A 88 -16.41 -1.72 -27.10
N ASN A 89 -17.71 -1.97 -26.99
CA ASN A 89 -18.54 -1.52 -25.87
C ASN A 89 -18.14 -2.15 -24.53
N LYS A 90 -17.54 -3.34 -24.52
CA LYS A 90 -16.98 -3.95 -23.30
C LYS A 90 -15.77 -3.19 -22.74
N TYR A 91 -14.95 -2.59 -23.62
CA TYR A 91 -13.74 -1.86 -23.22
C TYR A 91 -13.94 -0.34 -23.21
N ARG A 92 -15.07 0.14 -23.71
CA ARG A 92 -15.44 1.54 -23.65
C ARG A 92 -15.93 1.86 -22.24
N SER A 93 -15.13 2.61 -21.48
CA SER A 93 -15.55 3.10 -20.17
C SER A 93 -16.79 3.97 -20.32
N ARG A 94 -17.79 3.71 -19.49
CA ARG A 94 -19.03 4.48 -19.48
C ARG A 94 -18.87 5.70 -18.60
N ALA A 95 -19.70 6.72 -18.85
CA ALA A 95 -19.72 7.91 -18.00
C ALA A 95 -20.07 7.54 -16.54
N GLU A 96 -20.90 6.51 -16.34
CA GLU A 96 -21.23 5.98 -15.02
C GLU A 96 -19.99 5.46 -14.27
N ASP A 97 -19.11 4.72 -14.94
CA ASP A 97 -17.90 4.16 -14.33
C ASP A 97 -16.97 5.27 -13.82
N TRP A 98 -16.81 6.35 -14.61
CA TRP A 98 -16.02 7.52 -14.20
C TRP A 98 -16.66 8.25 -13.02
N ALA A 99 -17.99 8.35 -12.99
CA ALA A 99 -18.70 8.95 -11.86
C ALA A 99 -18.51 8.12 -10.59
N GLU A 100 -18.59 6.79 -10.67
CA GLU A 100 -18.36 5.87 -9.54
C GLU A 100 -16.90 5.96 -9.04
N ILE A 101 -15.92 5.96 -9.93
CA ILE A 101 -14.50 6.11 -9.59
C ILE A 101 -14.26 7.44 -8.87
N ASN A 102 -14.82 8.54 -9.39
CA ASN A 102 -14.70 9.86 -8.77
C ASN A 102 -15.40 9.90 -7.39
N ALA A 103 -16.57 9.26 -7.25
CA ALA A 103 -17.25 9.12 -5.98
C ALA A 103 -16.44 8.30 -4.96
N LEU A 104 -15.71 7.28 -5.42
CA LEU A 104 -14.82 6.50 -4.55
C LEU A 104 -13.61 7.32 -4.11
N HIS A 105 -12.98 8.07 -5.03
CA HIS A 105 -11.84 8.93 -4.71
C HIS A 105 -12.20 10.05 -3.72
N THR A 106 -13.37 10.67 -3.88
CA THR A 106 -13.86 11.71 -2.95
C THR A 106 -14.11 11.13 -1.56
N LYS A 107 -14.80 9.99 -1.46
CA LYS A 107 -14.99 9.28 -0.18
C LYS A 107 -13.67 8.89 0.50
N ALA A 108 -12.69 8.42 -0.28
CA ALA A 108 -11.38 8.07 0.26
C ALA A 108 -10.63 9.30 0.80
N ALA A 109 -10.73 10.44 0.11
CA ALA A 109 -10.15 11.71 0.57
C ALA A 109 -10.83 12.22 1.84
N GLU A 110 -12.16 12.13 1.92
CA GLU A 110 -12.94 12.48 3.11
C GLU A 110 -12.55 11.62 4.32
N GLN A 111 -12.47 10.30 4.13
CA GLN A 111 -12.03 9.38 5.19
C GLN A 111 -10.61 9.69 5.66
N ALA A 112 -9.68 9.96 4.73
CA ALA A 112 -8.32 10.33 5.08
C ALA A 112 -8.26 11.66 5.86
N GLY A 113 -9.12 12.63 5.52
CA GLY A 113 -9.27 13.87 6.26
C GLY A 113 -9.81 13.64 7.67
N PHE A 114 -10.83 12.78 7.81
CA PHE A 114 -11.37 12.39 9.11
C PHE A 114 -10.33 11.67 9.98
N ASP A 115 -9.61 10.71 9.42
CA ASP A 115 -8.57 9.96 10.13
C ASP A 115 -7.44 10.89 10.56
N ARG A 116 -7.03 11.83 9.71
CA ARG A 116 -6.05 12.86 10.09
C ARG A 116 -6.56 13.69 11.26
N ASN A 117 -7.80 14.17 11.20
CA ASN A 117 -8.41 14.92 12.28
C ASN A 117 -8.45 14.11 13.58
N LEU A 118 -8.78 12.81 13.49
CA LEU A 118 -8.73 11.90 14.62
C LEU A 118 -7.31 11.80 15.18
N PHE A 119 -6.27 11.57 14.37
CA PHE A 119 -4.92 11.44 14.90
C PHE A 119 -4.28 12.75 15.38
N GLU A 120 -4.68 13.88 14.79
CA GLU A 120 -4.20 15.21 15.16
C GLU A 120 -4.86 15.70 16.46
N ASN A 121 -6.18 15.49 16.61
CA ASN A 121 -6.94 15.93 17.79
C ASN A 121 -7.09 14.88 18.89
N ALA A 122 -6.91 13.58 18.63
CA ALA A 122 -6.95 12.52 19.67
C ALA A 122 -5.74 12.52 20.62
N SER A 123 -5.05 13.66 20.74
CA SER A 123 -4.28 14.03 21.92
C SER A 123 -3.09 13.11 22.26
N ASN A 124 -1.88 13.56 21.92
CA ASN A 124 -0.65 13.08 22.57
C ASN A 124 -0.65 13.27 24.10
N LYS A 125 -1.62 14.03 24.66
CA LYS A 125 -1.81 14.28 26.09
C LYS A 125 -2.43 13.08 26.84
N HIS A 126 -3.01 12.11 26.12
CA HIS A 126 -3.65 10.90 26.72
C HIS A 126 -3.08 9.57 26.18
N ARG A 127 -2.06 9.61 25.32
CA ARG A 127 -1.45 8.39 24.73
C ARG A 127 -0.77 7.50 25.77
N TYR A 128 -0.33 8.08 26.87
CA TYR A 128 0.32 7.39 27.97
C TYR A 128 -0.43 7.72 29.26
N VAL A 129 -1.25 6.79 29.74
CA VAL A 129 -1.52 6.74 31.18
C VAL A 129 -0.22 6.26 31.81
N ASN A 130 0.35 7.05 32.72
CA ASN A 130 1.55 6.63 33.41
C ASN A 130 1.19 5.49 34.38
N VAL A 131 1.33 4.24 33.92
CA VAL A 131 1.04 3.04 34.74
C VAL A 131 2.18 2.75 35.71
N SER A 132 3.32 3.46 35.63
CA SER A 132 4.32 3.38 36.69
C SER A 132 3.83 4.20 37.88
N TYR A 133 3.12 3.53 38.78
CA TYR A 133 2.98 4.01 40.15
C TYR A 133 4.39 4.09 40.76
N PRO A 134 4.92 5.27 41.11
CA PRO A 134 6.24 5.40 41.73
C PRO A 134 6.28 4.71 43.11
N GLU A 135 5.12 4.41 43.67
CA GLU A 135 4.92 3.75 44.96
C GLU A 135 5.47 2.29 45.00
N TYR A 136 5.55 1.59 43.86
CA TYR A 136 5.85 0.15 43.81
C TYR A 136 7.27 -0.23 43.37
N ALA A 137 8.12 0.74 43.02
CA ALA A 137 9.43 0.50 42.45
C ALA A 137 10.59 0.79 43.43
N SER A 138 10.43 0.44 44.71
CA SER A 138 11.58 0.23 45.59
C SER A 138 11.83 -1.27 45.69
N PRO A 139 12.90 -1.80 45.07
CA PRO A 139 13.30 -3.19 45.26
C PRO A 139 13.66 -3.36 46.73
N ASN A 140 12.76 -3.94 47.50
CA ASN A 140 13.00 -4.24 48.90
C ASN A 140 14.19 -5.22 48.95
N PRO A 141 15.36 -4.86 49.51
CA PRO A 141 16.57 -5.70 49.46
C PRO A 141 16.41 -7.04 50.21
N ASN A 142 15.27 -7.23 50.87
CA ASN A 142 14.94 -8.38 51.69
C ASN A 142 14.02 -9.41 50.99
N LEU A 143 13.60 -9.17 49.74
CA LEU A 143 12.79 -10.14 49.00
C LEU A 143 13.68 -11.32 48.55
N GLY A 144 13.83 -12.32 49.42
CA GLY A 144 14.57 -13.56 49.15
C GLY A 144 15.54 -14.00 50.25
N ARG A 145 15.77 -13.20 51.30
CA ARG A 145 16.59 -13.63 52.45
C ARG A 145 15.70 -14.32 53.47
N LEU A 146 15.68 -15.66 53.46
CA LEU A 146 15.07 -16.45 54.53
C LEU A 146 15.78 -16.08 55.84
N VAL A 147 15.02 -15.63 56.83
CA VAL A 147 15.54 -15.33 58.18
C VAL A 147 15.99 -16.66 58.80
N ASN A 148 17.18 -16.70 59.40
CA ASN A 148 17.66 -17.90 60.09
C ASN A 148 16.73 -18.22 61.28
N LEU A 149 15.97 -19.32 61.19
CA LEU A 149 14.97 -19.74 62.18
C LEU A 149 15.57 -20.56 63.33
N ASP A 150 16.89 -20.70 63.39
CA ASP A 150 17.57 -21.55 64.38
C ASP A 150 17.23 -21.17 65.82
N HIS A 151 17.09 -19.87 66.12
CA HIS A 151 16.69 -19.38 67.43
C HIS A 151 15.28 -19.84 67.86
N VAL A 152 14.34 -19.96 66.91
CA VAL A 152 12.98 -20.45 67.16
C VAL A 152 13.03 -21.95 67.44
N VAL A 153 13.84 -22.68 66.68
CA VAL A 153 14.05 -24.11 66.87
C VAL A 153 14.67 -24.39 68.25
N GLU A 154 15.67 -23.59 68.66
CA GLU A 154 16.27 -23.68 69.99
C GLU A 154 15.28 -23.39 71.11
N HIS A 155 14.43 -22.37 70.95
CA HIS A 155 13.39 -22.03 71.92
C HIS A 155 12.45 -23.22 72.19
N TYR A 156 11.85 -23.79 71.14
CA TYR A 156 10.89 -24.90 71.31
C TYR A 156 11.54 -26.19 71.79
N LYS A 157 12.81 -26.46 71.43
CA LYS A 157 13.58 -27.55 72.03
C LYS A 157 13.73 -27.37 73.54
N SER A 158 14.03 -26.15 73.98
CA SER A 158 14.17 -25.86 75.41
C SER A 158 12.85 -25.99 76.18
N GLU A 159 11.73 -25.59 75.58
CA GLU A 159 10.40 -25.78 76.17
C GLU A 159 10.03 -27.27 76.29
N HIS A 160 10.30 -28.05 75.25
CA HIS A 160 10.02 -29.49 75.27
C HIS A 160 10.76 -30.20 76.42
N LEU A 161 12.05 -29.91 76.62
CA LEU A 161 12.83 -30.50 77.70
C LEU A 161 12.26 -30.13 79.09
N LYS A 162 11.86 -28.86 79.27
CA LYS A 162 11.20 -28.41 80.52
C LYS A 162 9.89 -29.15 80.76
N ASP A 163 9.13 -29.44 79.70
CA ASP A 163 7.87 -30.17 79.80
C ASP A 163 8.08 -31.63 80.17
N GLU A 164 9.09 -32.27 79.61
CA GLU A 164 9.49 -33.63 79.98
C GLU A 164 9.95 -33.71 81.44
N GLU A 165 10.76 -32.77 81.90
CA GLU A 165 11.16 -32.69 83.32
C GLU A 165 9.94 -32.49 84.23
N ARG A 166 8.99 -31.63 83.85
CA ARG A 166 7.74 -31.44 84.59
C ARG A 166 6.90 -32.72 84.65
N LYS A 167 6.80 -33.46 83.53
CA LYS A 167 6.09 -34.74 83.47
C LYS A 167 6.79 -35.81 84.30
N ALA A 168 8.12 -35.89 84.24
CA ALA A 168 8.92 -36.84 85.01
C ALA A 168 8.79 -36.59 86.52
N LYS A 169 8.81 -35.34 86.97
CA LYS A 169 8.59 -34.98 88.38
C LYS A 169 7.20 -35.41 88.86
N LYS A 170 6.14 -35.12 88.09
CA LYS A 170 4.78 -35.56 88.42
C LYS A 170 4.64 -37.09 88.50
N LEU A 171 5.33 -37.81 87.61
CA LEU A 171 5.37 -39.28 87.65
C LEU A 171 6.13 -39.81 88.88
N ALA A 172 7.23 -39.15 89.26
CA ALA A 172 7.99 -39.52 90.45
C ALA A 172 7.23 -39.22 91.76
N GLU A 173 6.38 -38.20 91.78
CA GLU A 173 5.49 -37.88 92.91
C GLU A 173 4.28 -38.83 93.02
N GLN A 174 3.92 -39.52 91.93
CA GLN A 174 2.77 -40.45 91.88
C GLN A 174 3.13 -41.91 92.20
N ASN A 175 4.42 -42.26 92.23
CA ASN A 175 4.94 -43.58 92.64
C ASN A 175 5.40 -43.54 94.09
#